data_AF-A0A066XV96-F1
#
_entry.id   AF-A0A066XV96-F1
#
_cell.length_a   1.000
_cell.length_b   1.000
_cell.length_c   1.000
_cell.angle_alpha   90.00
_cell.angle_beta   90.00
_cell.angle_gamma   90.00
#
_symmetry.space_group_name_H-M   'P 1'
#
loop_
_entity.id
_entity.type
_entity.pdbx_description
1 polymer ?
#
loop_
_entity_poly.entity_id
_entity_poly.type
_entity_poly.pdbx_seq_one_letter_code
_entity_poly.pdbx_strand_id
1 'polypeptide(L)'
;MSADLSLLGISLILQAIAGSSTLAIMSGMFVDFLTDPTSRGIATAVFSLSVFCGPAVGPIIGNLVTARLGWRWASWITLIISVVFGIIAFLATLETSETIILQSRAQRLRRSKRTGNNVVCEVDQRGGSKLSAFVERYLTKPLWMIILEPIFIDQPKLAILTIYMSFVYGIIYLTFTLYP
;
A
#
# COMPACT_ATOMS: atom_id res chain seq x y z
N MET A 1 -29.30 16.47 4.86
CA MET A 1 -28.35 17.14 3.95
C MET A 1 -26.99 17.40 4.59
N SER A 2 -26.88 18.10 5.74
CA SER A 2 -25.58 18.27 6.44
C SER A 2 -25.02 16.95 7.00
N ALA A 3 -25.87 16.14 7.65
CA ALA A 3 -25.47 14.83 8.18
C ALA A 3 -25.02 13.84 7.08
N ASP A 4 -25.65 13.89 5.90
CA ASP A 4 -25.32 13.02 4.77
C ASP A 4 -23.95 13.38 4.15
N LEU A 5 -23.63 14.68 4.08
CA LEU A 5 -22.34 15.16 3.61
C LEU A 5 -21.20 14.76 4.57
N SER A 6 -21.44 14.87 5.89
CA SER A 6 -20.50 14.44 6.91
C SER A 6 -20.23 12.93 6.83
N LEU A 7 -21.27 12.12 6.67
CA LEU A 7 -21.14 10.66 6.51
C LEU A 7 -20.34 10.28 5.26
N LEU A 8 -20.56 10.97 4.14
CA LEU A 8 -19.82 10.74 2.90
C LEU A 8 -18.33 11.09 3.09
N GLY A 9 -18.01 12.23 3.71
CA GLY A 9 -16.64 12.62 4.02
C GLY A 9 -15.91 11.61 4.91
N ILE A 10 -16.56 11.14 5.97
CA ILE A 10 -15.99 10.12 6.87
C ILE A 10 -15.71 8.82 6.12
N SER A 11 -16.64 8.37 5.26
CA SER A 11 -16.46 7.14 4.48
C SER A 11 -15.29 7.24 3.49
N LEU A 12 -15.04 8.41 2.89
CA LEU A 12 -13.91 8.64 1.98
C LEU A 12 -12.58 8.63 2.73
N ILE A 13 -12.53 9.26 3.91
CA ILE A 13 -11.33 9.27 4.75
C ILE A 13 -10.96 7.85 5.17
N LEU A 14 -11.95 7.06 5.63
CA LEU A 14 -11.73 5.67 6.02
C LEU A 14 -11.23 4.81 4.85
N GLN A 15 -11.82 4.98 3.66
CA GLN A 15 -11.38 4.28 2.44
C GLN A 15 -9.94 4.67 2.06
N ALA A 16 -9.58 5.95 2.16
CA ALA A 16 -8.24 6.43 1.84
C ALA A 16 -7.18 5.86 2.80
N ILE A 17 -7.47 5.85 4.11
CA ILE A 17 -6.57 5.29 5.13
C ILE A 17 -6.38 3.78 4.91
N ALA A 18 -7.47 3.05 4.67
CA ALA A 18 -7.41 1.61 4.41
C ALA A 18 -6.62 1.29 3.12
N GLY A 19 -6.92 2.00 2.03
CA GLY A 19 -6.26 1.80 0.73
C GLY A 19 -4.75 2.11 0.75
N SER A 20 -4.34 3.16 1.47
CA SER A 20 -2.93 3.57 1.57
C SER A 20 -2.04 2.44 2.13
N SER A 21 -2.52 1.75 3.17
CA SER A 21 -1.76 0.65 3.80
C SER A 21 -1.46 -0.49 2.83
N THR A 22 -2.44 -0.86 1.99
CA THR A 22 -2.31 -2.00 1.06
C THR A 22 -1.27 -1.70 -0.03
N LEU A 23 -1.30 -0.48 -0.57
CA LEU A 23 -0.34 -0.06 -1.60
C LEU A 23 1.10 0.00 -1.07
N ALA A 24 1.28 0.44 0.18
CA ALA A 24 2.61 0.52 0.79
C ALA A 24 3.21 -0.86 1.10
N ILE A 25 2.38 -1.83 1.50
CA ILE A 25 2.84 -3.16 1.92
C ILE A 25 3.09 -4.08 0.72
N MET A 26 2.34 -3.92 -0.38
CA MET A 26 2.41 -4.81 -1.55
C MET A 26 3.81 -4.91 -2.16
N SER A 27 4.54 -3.79 -2.24
CA SER A 27 5.89 -3.77 -2.82
C SER A 27 6.90 -4.59 -2.00
N GLY A 28 6.77 -4.58 -0.67
CA GLY A 28 7.56 -5.43 0.23
C GLY A 28 7.17 -6.90 0.11
N MET A 29 5.88 -7.21 0.00
CA MET A 29 5.40 -8.59 -0.14
C MET A 29 5.94 -9.28 -1.39
N PHE A 30 6.07 -8.59 -2.52
CA PHE A 30 6.66 -9.21 -3.72
C PHE A 30 8.14 -9.57 -3.57
N VAL A 31 8.89 -8.84 -2.72
CA VAL A 31 10.28 -9.17 -2.42
C VAL A 31 10.36 -10.40 -1.51
N ASP A 32 9.41 -10.53 -0.59
CA ASP A 32 9.35 -11.66 0.35
C ASP A 32 8.87 -12.95 -0.33
N PHE A 33 7.89 -12.88 -1.23
CA PHE A 33 7.34 -14.08 -1.90
C PHE A 33 8.15 -14.55 -3.11
N LEU A 34 8.78 -13.64 -3.86
CA LEU A 34 9.45 -13.97 -5.13
C LEU A 34 10.95 -13.70 -5.01
N THR A 35 11.70 -14.78 -4.76
CA THR A 35 13.17 -14.73 -4.66
C THR A 35 13.84 -14.48 -6.02
N ASP A 36 13.20 -14.86 -7.13
CA ASP A 36 13.76 -14.68 -8.48
C ASP A 36 13.47 -13.27 -9.03
N PRO A 37 14.51 -12.49 -9.41
CA PRO A 37 14.36 -11.14 -9.97
C PRO A 37 13.43 -11.04 -11.18
N THR A 38 13.40 -12.08 -12.02
CA THR A 38 12.59 -12.08 -13.25
C THR A 38 11.11 -12.23 -12.94
N SER A 39 10.77 -13.16 -12.03
CA SER A 39 9.41 -13.38 -11.55
C SER A 39 8.86 -12.14 -10.85
N ARG A 40 9.70 -11.43 -10.07
CA ARG A 40 9.31 -10.19 -9.37
C ARG A 40 8.90 -9.09 -10.35
N GLY A 41 9.64 -8.93 -11.45
CA GLY A 41 9.30 -7.98 -12.50
C GLY A 41 7.93 -8.26 -13.12
N ILE A 42 7.65 -9.53 -13.44
CA ILE A 42 6.36 -9.93 -14.01
C ILE A 42 5.22 -9.69 -13.02
N ALA A 43 5.39 -10.08 -11.75
CA ALA A 43 4.38 -9.84 -10.72
C ALA A 43 4.07 -8.35 -10.54
N THR A 44 5.11 -7.50 -10.53
CA THR A 44 4.91 -6.05 -10.47
C THR A 44 4.20 -5.49 -11.69
N ALA A 45 4.47 -6.00 -12.89
CA ALA A 45 3.79 -5.57 -14.11
C ALA A 45 2.31 -5.95 -14.13
N VAL A 46 1.96 -7.17 -13.73
CA VAL A 46 0.56 -7.63 -13.60
C VAL A 46 -0.17 -6.83 -12.51
N PHE A 47 0.51 -6.54 -11.40
CA PHE A 47 -0.05 -5.69 -10.35
C PHE A 47 -0.32 -4.27 -10.85
N SER A 48 0.63 -3.65 -11.55
CA SER A 48 0.42 -2.31 -12.14
C SER A 48 -0.77 -2.29 -13.09
N LEU A 49 -0.92 -3.29 -13.97
CA LEU A 49 -2.07 -3.39 -14.87
C LEU A 49 -3.39 -3.45 -14.08
N SER A 50 -3.42 -4.22 -12.99
CA SER A 50 -4.59 -4.35 -12.12
C SER A 50 -4.96 -3.01 -11.46
N VAL A 51 -3.95 -2.26 -11.01
CA VAL A 51 -4.15 -0.92 -10.41
C VAL A 51 -4.70 0.07 -11.45
N PHE A 52 -4.27 0.02 -12.71
CA PHE A 52 -4.81 0.88 -13.76
C PHE A 52 -6.21 0.46 -14.24
N CYS A 53 -6.51 -0.84 -14.20
CA CYS A 53 -7.84 -1.36 -14.56
C CYS A 53 -8.92 -0.88 -13.56
N GLY A 54 -8.57 -0.75 -12.28
CA GLY A 54 -9.49 -0.28 -11.24
C GLY A 54 -10.18 1.06 -11.56
N PRO A 55 -9.44 2.16 -11.80
CA PRO A 55 -9.99 3.46 -12.18
C PRO A 55 -10.72 3.47 -13.53
N ALA A 56 -10.42 2.54 -14.45
CA ALA A 56 -11.14 2.44 -15.72
C ALA A 56 -12.53 1.81 -15.55
N VAL A 57 -12.63 0.76 -14.73
CA VAL A 57 -13.88 0.01 -14.50
C VAL A 57 -14.73 0.64 -13.39
N GLY A 58 -14.09 1.30 -12.42
CA GLY A 58 -14.71 1.89 -11.24
C GLY A 58 -15.86 2.86 -11.55
N PRO A 59 -15.67 3.88 -12.41
CA PRO A 59 -16.72 4.81 -12.78
C PRO A 59 -17.90 4.16 -13.50
N ILE A 60 -17.64 3.15 -14.34
CA ILE A 60 -18.68 2.43 -15.10
C ILE A 60 -19.63 1.70 -14.15
N ILE A 61 -19.06 0.93 -13.22
CA ILE A 61 -19.85 0.20 -12.21
C ILE A 61 -20.49 1.18 -11.22
N GLY A 62 -19.73 2.19 -10.79
CA GLY A 62 -20.20 3.21 -9.84
C GLY A 62 -21.38 4.01 -10.36
N ASN A 63 -21.37 4.38 -11.65
CA ASN A 63 -22.48 5.09 -12.30
C ASN A 63 -23.73 4.20 -12.38
N LEU A 64 -23.58 2.94 -12.83
CA LEU A 64 -24.71 2.00 -12.93
C LEU A 64 -25.39 1.73 -11.59
N VAL A 65 -24.60 1.57 -10.53
CA VAL A 65 -25.09 1.34 -9.16
C VAL A 65 -25.76 2.59 -8.60
N THR A 66 -25.15 3.76 -8.79
CA THR A 66 -25.70 5.03 -8.28
C THR A 66 -26.99 5.41 -9.01
N ALA A 67 -27.07 5.16 -10.32
CA ALA A 67 -28.26 5.42 -11.12
C ALA A 67 -29.47 4.55 -10.73
N ARG A 68 -29.25 3.31 -10.27
CA ARG A 68 -30.34 2.37 -9.93
C ARG A 68 -30.66 2.28 -8.44
N LEU A 69 -29.67 2.33 -7.55
CA LEU A 69 -29.83 2.11 -6.10
C LEU A 69 -29.42 3.33 -5.24
N GLY A 70 -28.89 4.39 -5.85
CA GLY A 70 -28.43 5.59 -5.15
C GLY A 70 -27.03 5.48 -4.54
N TRP A 71 -26.50 6.61 -4.08
CA TRP A 71 -25.11 6.76 -3.63
C TRP A 71 -24.76 5.95 -2.36
N ARG A 72 -25.74 5.72 -1.47
CA ARG A 72 -25.51 4.98 -0.22
C ARG A 72 -25.17 3.52 -0.50
N TRP A 73 -25.82 2.92 -1.48
CA TRP A 73 -25.59 1.54 -1.89
C TRP A 73 -24.24 1.36 -2.59
N ALA A 74 -23.77 2.37 -3.31
CA ALA A 74 -22.41 2.36 -3.88
C ALA A 74 -21.34 2.19 -2.78
N SER A 75 -21.46 2.95 -1.67
CA SER A 75 -20.53 2.82 -0.53
C SER A 75 -20.60 1.44 0.14
N TRP A 76 -21.81 0.87 0.31
CA TRP A 76 -21.97 -0.47 0.89
C TRP A 76 -21.38 -1.57 0.00
N ILE A 77 -21.56 -1.49 -1.31
CA ILE A 77 -21.02 -2.47 -2.25
C ILE A 77 -19.49 -2.45 -2.23
N THR A 78 -18.88 -1.26 -2.27
CA THR A 78 -17.42 -1.12 -2.16
C THR A 78 -16.90 -1.70 -0.83
N LEU A 79 -17.64 -1.50 0.27
CA LEU A 79 -17.30 -2.07 1.58
C LEU A 79 -17.36 -3.61 1.56
N ILE A 80 -18.43 -4.21 1.03
CA ILE A 80 -18.57 -5.68 0.95
C ILE A 80 -17.43 -6.27 0.12
N ILE A 81 -17.17 -5.69 -1.06
CA ILE A 81 -16.08 -6.13 -1.94
C ILE A 81 -14.74 -6.06 -1.20
N SER A 82 -14.47 -4.96 -0.51
CA SER A 82 -13.23 -4.77 0.26
C SER A 82 -13.08 -5.79 1.38
N VAL A 83 -14.16 -6.13 2.09
CA VAL A 83 -14.16 -7.14 3.15
C VAL A 83 -13.97 -8.54 2.57
N VAL A 84 -14.62 -8.90 1.47
CA VAL A 84 -14.45 -10.21 0.82
C VAL A 84 -13.01 -10.40 0.36
N PHE A 85 -12.45 -9.44 -0.38
CA PHE A 85 -11.05 -9.51 -0.79
C PHE A 85 -10.09 -9.44 0.39
N GLY A 86 -10.43 -8.69 1.44
CA GLY A 86 -9.68 -8.65 2.69
C GLY A 86 -9.65 -10.01 3.40
N ILE A 87 -10.77 -10.72 3.46
CA ILE A 87 -10.85 -12.08 4.05
C ILE A 87 -10.08 -13.07 3.18
N ILE A 88 -10.23 -13.01 1.85
CA ILE A 88 -9.47 -13.87 0.94
C ILE A 88 -7.97 -13.60 1.11
N ALA A 89 -7.55 -12.34 1.16
CA ALA A 89 -6.17 -11.96 1.41
C ALA A 89 -5.70 -12.45 2.78
N PHE A 90 -6.52 -12.33 3.82
CA PHE A 90 -6.20 -12.82 5.16
C PHE A 90 -6.03 -14.35 5.21
N LEU A 91 -6.87 -15.09 4.49
CA LEU A 91 -6.80 -16.56 4.41
C LEU A 91 -5.67 -17.04 3.49
N ALA A 92 -5.40 -16.34 2.39
CA ALA A 92 -4.31 -16.65 1.46
C ALA A 92 -2.95 -16.28 2.05
N THR A 93 -2.90 -15.21 2.86
CA THR A 93 -1.70 -14.75 3.57
C THR A 93 -1.61 -15.48 4.91
N LEU A 94 -1.52 -16.80 4.89
CA LEU A 94 -1.09 -17.55 6.06
C LEU A 94 0.40 -17.24 6.30
N GLU A 95 0.65 -16.52 7.40
CA GLU A 95 1.95 -16.03 7.88
C GLU A 95 3.18 -16.53 7.13
N THR A 96 3.67 -15.72 6.19
CA THR A 96 4.93 -15.98 5.46
C THR A 96 5.94 -14.84 5.60
N SER A 97 5.83 -13.99 6.63
CA SER A 97 6.93 -13.07 6.92
C SER A 97 8.13 -13.87 7.42
N GLU A 98 9.14 -14.08 6.56
CA GLU A 98 10.43 -14.65 6.95
C GLU A 98 10.98 -13.93 8.19
N THR A 99 10.72 -12.63 8.33
CA THR A 99 11.10 -11.82 9.49
C THR A 99 10.45 -12.29 10.80
N ILE A 100 9.18 -12.72 10.80
CA ILE A 100 8.46 -13.22 11.99
C ILE A 100 8.86 -14.67 12.28
N ILE A 101 9.10 -15.48 11.25
CA ILE A 101 9.60 -16.86 11.40
C ILE A 101 11.04 -16.87 11.94
N LEU A 102 11.91 -15.96 11.48
CA LEU A 102 13.27 -15.79 11.99
C LEU A 102 13.28 -15.20 13.40
N GLN A 103 12.40 -14.24 13.72
CA GLN A 103 12.28 -13.71 15.09
C GLN A 103 11.76 -14.78 16.07
N SER A 104 10.74 -15.55 15.68
CA SER A 104 10.20 -16.62 16.52
C SER A 104 11.18 -17.80 16.65
N ARG A 105 11.93 -18.16 15.60
CA ARG A 105 13.03 -19.13 15.69
C ARG A 105 14.19 -18.62 16.55
N ALA A 106 14.58 -17.35 16.43
CA ALA A 106 15.62 -16.74 17.26
C ALA A 106 15.19 -16.71 18.75
N GLN A 107 13.93 -16.41 19.04
CA GLN A 107 13.39 -16.45 20.40
C GLN A 107 13.31 -17.88 20.97
N ARG A 108 12.94 -18.87 20.15
CA ARG A 108 12.96 -20.29 20.56
C ARG A 108 14.38 -20.78 20.84
N LEU A 109 15.36 -20.39 20.02
CA LEU A 109 16.78 -20.70 20.23
C LEU A 109 17.35 -20.01 21.49
N ARG A 110 16.93 -18.77 21.79
CA ARG A 110 17.27 -18.05 23.04
C ARG A 110 16.72 -18.73 24.29
N ARG A 111 15.51 -19.30 24.22
CA ARG A 111 14.94 -20.08 25.33
C ARG A 111 15.59 -21.46 25.49
N SER A 112 16.08 -22.05 24.40
CA SER A 112 16.71 -23.39 24.41
C SER A 112 18.19 -23.38 24.82
N LYS A 113 18.94 -22.28 24.61
CA LYS A 113 20.36 -22.20 24.95
C LYS A 113 20.59 -21.38 26.22
N ARG A 114 20.61 -22.06 27.37
CA ARG A 114 21.09 -21.57 28.68
C ARG A 114 22.63 -21.56 28.78
N THR A 115 23.34 -21.36 27.67
CA THR A 115 24.81 -21.49 27.60
C THR A 115 25.40 -20.39 26.74
N GLY A 116 25.89 -19.35 27.41
CA GLY A 116 27.27 -18.90 27.29
C GLY A 116 27.83 -18.48 25.93
N ASN A 117 27.01 -18.21 24.90
CA ASN A 117 27.53 -17.55 23.71
C ASN A 117 26.52 -16.52 23.19
N ASN A 118 26.92 -15.26 23.28
CA ASN A 118 26.10 -14.09 23.00
C ASN A 118 25.94 -13.93 21.48
N VAL A 119 25.05 -14.72 20.87
CA VAL A 119 24.71 -14.55 19.46
C VAL A 119 23.78 -13.35 19.36
N VAL A 120 24.39 -12.16 19.29
CA VAL A 120 23.69 -10.91 19.02
C VAL A 120 23.24 -10.97 17.57
N CYS A 121 21.99 -11.37 17.35
CA CYS A 121 21.32 -11.04 16.10
C CYS A 121 21.31 -9.51 15.99
N GLU A 122 21.90 -8.97 14.92
CA GLU A 122 21.97 -7.53 14.60
C GLU A 122 20.58 -6.84 14.58
N VAL A 123 19.51 -7.64 14.48
CA VAL A 123 18.11 -7.22 14.53
C VAL A 123 17.65 -6.80 15.94
N ASP A 124 18.28 -7.33 17.00
CA ASP A 124 17.85 -7.12 18.39
C ASP A 124 18.26 -5.75 18.96
N GLN A 125 19.30 -5.11 18.40
CA GLN A 125 19.71 -3.77 18.81
C GLN A 125 18.74 -2.67 18.34
N ARG A 126 17.81 -2.97 17.43
CA ARG A 126 16.79 -2.00 16.98
C ARG A 126 15.54 -1.94 17.85
N GLY A 127 15.40 -2.83 18.85
CA GLY A 127 14.20 -2.95 19.68
C GLY A 127 14.11 -1.99 20.88
N GLY A 128 15.10 -1.12 21.09
CA GLY A 128 15.28 -0.39 22.35
C GLY A 128 14.73 1.05 22.42
N SER A 129 14.62 1.78 21.31
CA SER A 129 14.23 3.21 21.35
C SER A 129 12.89 3.42 20.64
N LYS A 130 11.81 3.17 21.37
CA LYS A 130 10.53 2.63 20.89
C LYS A 130 9.51 3.60 20.26
N LEU A 131 9.78 4.90 20.14
CA LEU A 131 8.84 5.82 19.49
C LEU A 131 9.55 6.98 18.80
N SER A 132 10.60 7.56 19.40
CA SER A 132 11.34 8.67 18.77
C SER A 132 12.10 8.23 17.52
N ALA A 133 12.74 7.05 17.53
CA ALA A 133 13.43 6.52 16.34
C ALA A 133 12.45 6.06 15.25
N PHE A 134 11.23 5.67 15.63
CA PHE A 134 10.15 5.37 14.68
C PHE A 134 9.65 6.66 14.02
N VAL A 135 9.36 7.70 14.81
CA VAL A 135 9.00 9.02 14.29
C VAL A 135 10.12 9.61 13.45
N GLU A 136 11.37 9.50 13.88
CA GLU A 136 12.52 10.00 13.14
C GLU A 136 12.67 9.31 11.77
N ARG A 137 12.49 7.99 11.74
CA ARG A 137 12.69 7.19 10.54
C ARG A 137 11.49 7.17 9.59
N TYR A 138 10.27 7.32 10.09
CA TYR A 138 9.03 7.27 9.30
C TYR A 138 8.39 8.63 9.04
N LEU A 139 8.64 9.66 9.85
CA LEU A 139 8.14 11.02 9.62
C LEU A 139 9.27 11.96 9.21
N THR A 140 10.40 11.93 9.91
CA THR A 140 11.45 12.94 9.70
C THR A 140 12.24 12.67 8.43
N LYS A 141 12.58 11.41 8.12
CA LYS A 141 13.21 11.04 6.84
C LYS A 141 12.38 11.39 5.59
N PRO A 142 11.08 11.02 5.48
CA PRO A 142 10.30 11.37 4.30
C PRO A 142 10.03 12.88 4.20
N LEU A 143 9.85 13.59 5.32
CA LEU A 143 9.72 15.05 5.29
C LEU A 143 11.02 15.73 4.83
N TRP A 144 12.18 15.25 5.29
CA TRP A 144 13.47 15.73 4.81
C TRP A 144 13.71 15.39 3.34
N MET A 145 13.33 14.20 2.86
CA MET A 145 13.37 13.86 1.42
C MET A 145 12.50 14.80 0.59
N ILE A 146 11.31 15.16 1.07
CA ILE A 146 10.41 16.08 0.34
C ILE A 146 10.98 17.51 0.27
N ILE A 147 11.67 17.97 1.32
CA ILE A 147 12.12 19.36 1.47
C ILE A 147 13.54 19.59 0.94
N LEU A 148 14.48 18.67 1.19
CA LEU A 148 15.91 18.87 0.88
C LEU A 148 16.37 18.21 -0.42
N GLU A 149 15.77 17.11 -0.83
CA GLU A 149 16.10 16.41 -2.06
C GLU A 149 14.94 16.62 -3.05
N PRO A 150 14.87 17.76 -3.77
CA PRO A 150 13.95 17.84 -4.88
C PRO A 150 14.30 16.69 -5.82
N ILE A 151 13.45 15.67 -5.85
CA ILE A 151 13.53 14.48 -6.70
C ILE A 151 13.83 14.86 -8.17
N PHE A 152 13.42 16.07 -8.56
CA PHE A 152 13.68 16.68 -9.86
C PHE A 152 15.14 17.07 -10.13
N ILE A 153 15.94 17.42 -9.12
CA ILE A 153 17.34 17.87 -9.28
C ILE A 153 18.32 16.70 -9.10
N ASP A 154 18.15 15.85 -8.08
CA ASP A 154 19.11 14.76 -7.80
C ASP A 154 18.93 13.54 -8.73
N GLN A 155 17.74 13.32 -9.28
CA GLN A 155 17.43 12.19 -10.15
C GLN A 155 16.79 12.67 -11.46
N PRO A 156 17.57 13.15 -12.45
CA PRO A 156 17.03 13.69 -13.70
C PRO A 156 16.18 12.66 -14.48
N LYS A 157 16.39 11.36 -14.23
CA LYS A 157 15.58 10.27 -14.80
C LYS A 157 14.14 10.27 -14.29
N LEU A 158 13.91 10.61 -13.02
CA LEU A 158 12.56 10.66 -12.44
C LEU A 158 11.78 11.90 -12.90
N ALA A 159 12.45 13.02 -13.13
CA ALA A 159 11.82 14.25 -13.63
C ALA A 159 11.13 14.00 -14.99
N ILE A 160 11.85 13.37 -15.92
CA ILE A 160 11.34 13.05 -17.27
C ILE A 160 10.15 12.08 -17.17
N LEU A 161 10.27 11.05 -16.33
CA LEU A 161 9.20 10.08 -16.11
C LEU A 161 7.95 10.73 -15.49
N THR A 162 8.13 11.67 -14.56
CA THR A 162 7.03 12.35 -13.87
C THR A 162 6.29 13.30 -14.82
N ILE A 163 7.02 14.02 -15.68
CA ILE A 163 6.42 14.86 -16.74
C ILE A 163 5.64 13.99 -17.73
N TYR A 164 6.21 12.86 -18.14
CA TYR A 164 5.52 11.90 -19.01
C TYR A 164 4.24 11.35 -18.36
N MET A 165 4.33 10.90 -17.10
CA MET A 165 3.17 10.40 -16.37
C MET A 165 2.10 11.49 -16.18
N SER A 166 2.49 12.71 -15.83
CA SER A 166 1.56 13.84 -15.70
C SER A 166 0.79 14.10 -17.00
N PHE A 167 1.48 14.09 -18.14
CA PHE A 167 0.85 14.24 -19.45
C PHE A 167 -0.14 13.10 -19.76
N VAL A 168 0.27 11.85 -19.52
CA VAL A 168 -0.60 10.68 -19.73
C VAL A 168 -1.85 10.74 -18.84
N TYR A 169 -1.69 11.04 -17.55
CA TYR A 169 -2.83 11.18 -16.64
C TYR A 169 -3.74 12.35 -17.03
N GLY A 170 -3.18 13.48 -17.48
CA GLY A 170 -3.95 14.59 -18.01
C GLY A 170 -4.87 14.18 -19.15
N ILE A 171 -4.35 13.40 -20.11
CA ILE A 171 -5.16 12.85 -21.21
C ILE A 171 -6.25 11.90 -20.70
N ILE A 172 -5.92 11.01 -19.75
CA ILE A 172 -6.89 10.05 -19.20
C ILE A 172 -8.05 10.78 -18.49
N TYR A 173 -7.77 11.78 -17.67
CA TYR A 173 -8.81 12.53 -16.96
C TYR A 173 -9.65 13.43 -17.89
N LEU A 174 -9.02 14.03 -18.91
CA LEU A 174 -9.76 14.73 -19.97
C LEU A 174 -10.71 13.76 -20.70
N THR A 175 -10.25 12.54 -20.97
CA THR A 175 -11.06 11.49 -21.59
C THR A 175 -12.26 11.14 -20.71
N PHE A 176 -12.08 10.92 -19.40
CA PHE A 176 -13.20 10.66 -18.48
C PHE A 176 -14.19 11.82 -18.35
N THR A 177 -13.78 13.04 -18.64
CA THR A 177 -14.68 14.21 -18.66
C THR A 177 -15.45 14.32 -19.98
N LEU A 178 -14.87 13.81 -21.08
CA LEU A 178 -15.46 13.84 -22.42
C LEU A 178 -16.49 12.73 -22.66
N TYR A 179 -16.34 11.58 -22.00
CA TYR A 179 -17.31 10.49 -22.08
C TYR A 179 -18.34 10.63 -20.94
N PRO A 180 -19.62 10.93 -21.24
CA PRO A 180 -20.68 11.04 -20.23
C PRO A 180 -21.07 9.69 -19.62
#